data_AF-Q7MYX1-F1
#
_entry.id   AF-Q7MYX1-F1
#
_cell.length_a   1.000
_cell.length_b   1.000
_cell.length_c   1.000
_cell.angle_alpha   90.00
_cell.angle_beta   90.00
_cell.angle_gamma   90.00
#
_symmetry.space_group_name_H-M   'P 1'
#
loop_
_entity.id
_entity.type
_entity.pdbx_description
1 polymer ?
#
loop_
_entity_poly.entity_id
_entity_poly.type
_entity_poly.pdbx_seq_one_letter_code
_entity_poly.pdbx_strand_id
1 'polypeptide(L)'
;MGELPGSPQGVNARAKREEWLRQKRQGVQGKAVEYHYSCFPETTIVALELHESSSEYQVQKQDPLSIWVGAFHQLSESEKQAVIAMILRDGIRSFLEKLSVI
;
A
#
# COMPACT_ATOMS: atom_id res chain seq x y z
N MET A 1 -7.04 19.67 16.43
CA MET A 1 -7.77 20.73 15.70
C MET A 1 -6.91 21.98 15.74
N GLY A 2 -6.10 22.20 14.71
CA GLY A 2 -5.33 23.44 14.56
C GLY A 2 -6.23 24.62 14.20
N GLU A 3 -5.63 25.77 13.87
CA GLU A 3 -6.29 27.05 13.54
C GLU A 3 -7.28 27.04 12.35
N LEU A 4 -7.64 25.87 11.83
CA LEU A 4 -8.69 25.75 10.83
C LEU A 4 -10.05 26.14 11.44
N PRO A 5 -10.88 26.89 10.69
CA PRO A 5 -12.27 27.11 11.08
C PRO A 5 -13.01 25.79 11.27
N GLY A 6 -13.80 25.69 12.34
CA GLY A 6 -14.57 24.47 12.66
C GLY A 6 -15.73 24.17 11.70
N SER A 7 -15.96 25.00 10.67
CA SER A 7 -17.01 24.81 9.67
C SER A 7 -16.44 24.79 8.24
N PRO A 8 -17.00 23.96 7.33
CA PRO A 8 -16.58 23.93 5.92
C PRO A 8 -16.66 25.30 5.22
N GLN A 9 -17.67 26.11 5.57
CA GLN A 9 -17.84 27.46 5.04
C GLN A 9 -16.69 28.38 5.47
N GLY A 10 -16.26 28.27 6.74
CA GLY A 10 -15.12 29.03 7.25
C GLY A 10 -13.81 28.64 6.56
N VAL A 11 -13.59 27.34 6.34
CA VAL A 11 -12.42 26.83 5.60
C VAL A 11 -12.42 27.36 4.17
N ASN A 12 -13.54 27.29 3.46
CA ASN A 12 -13.64 27.82 2.09
C ASN A 12 -13.43 29.34 2.02
N ALA A 13 -13.93 30.09 3.00
CA ALA A 13 -13.71 31.54 3.07
C ALA A 13 -12.23 31.88 3.29
N ARG A 14 -11.55 31.15 4.18
CA ARG A 14 -10.11 31.30 4.43
C ARG A 14 -9.29 30.92 3.19
N ALA A 15 -9.57 29.76 2.60
CA ALA A 15 -8.88 29.27 1.41
C ALA A 15 -9.03 30.23 0.21
N LYS A 16 -10.18 30.91 0.09
CA LYS A 16 -10.38 31.96 -0.91
C LYS A 16 -9.56 33.22 -0.61
N ARG A 17 -9.47 33.63 0.66
CA ARG A 17 -8.71 34.82 1.08
C ARG A 17 -7.20 34.64 0.92
N GLU A 18 -6.72 33.44 1.20
CA GLU A 18 -5.30 33.07 1.21
C GLU A 18 -4.87 32.36 -0.09
N GLU A 19 -5.74 32.31 -1.09
CA GLU A 19 -5.47 31.74 -2.42
C GLU A 19 -4.86 30.33 -2.39
N TRP A 20 -5.41 29.45 -1.54
CA TRP A 20 -4.88 28.10 -1.38
C TRP A 20 -4.90 27.31 -2.69
N LEU A 21 -3.83 26.52 -2.88
CA LEU A 21 -3.74 25.56 -3.96
C LEU A 21 -4.89 24.57 -3.85
N ARG A 22 -5.68 24.45 -4.92
CA ARG A 22 -6.91 23.67 -4.94
C ARG A 22 -7.07 22.85 -6.22
N GLN A 23 -7.71 21.70 -6.10
CA GLN A 23 -8.09 20.84 -7.23
C GLN A 23 -9.56 20.45 -7.15
N LYS A 24 -10.17 20.19 -8.30
CA LYS A 24 -11.52 19.61 -8.35
C LYS A 24 -11.42 18.11 -8.12
N ARG A 25 -12.23 17.59 -7.20
CA ARG A 25 -12.29 16.15 -6.96
C ARG A 25 -12.97 15.47 -8.15
N GLN A 26 -12.33 14.46 -8.72
CA GLN A 26 -12.87 13.68 -9.84
C GLN A 26 -13.76 12.55 -9.32
N GLY A 27 -14.77 12.17 -10.11
CA GLY A 27 -15.61 11.00 -9.82
C GLY A 27 -16.65 11.18 -8.70
N VAL A 28 -16.97 12.42 -8.30
CA VAL A 28 -17.97 12.70 -7.25
C VAL A 28 -19.11 13.54 -7.82
N GLN A 29 -20.35 13.20 -7.48
CA GLN A 29 -21.53 13.98 -7.83
C GLN A 29 -21.53 15.30 -7.04
N GLY A 30 -21.17 16.41 -7.70
CA GLY A 30 -21.21 17.76 -7.12
C GLY A 30 -19.96 18.59 -7.41
N LYS A 31 -19.85 19.76 -6.75
CA LYS A 31 -18.69 20.67 -6.84
C LYS A 31 -17.76 20.48 -5.63
N ALA A 32 -17.19 19.30 -5.48
CA ALA A 32 -16.21 19.02 -4.44
C ALA A 32 -14.82 19.56 -4.83
N VAL A 33 -14.14 20.19 -3.87
CA VAL A 33 -12.81 20.78 -4.03
C VAL A 33 -11.92 20.25 -2.91
N GLU A 34 -10.68 19.94 -3.25
CA GLU A 34 -9.63 19.56 -2.31
C GLU A 34 -8.55 20.66 -2.29
N TYR A 35 -7.92 20.85 -1.15
CA TYR A 35 -6.84 21.83 -0.95
C TYR A 35 -5.53 21.12 -0.63
N HIS A 36 -4.41 21.66 -1.11
CA HIS A 36 -3.08 21.10 -0.84
C HIS A 36 -2.69 21.34 0.63
N TYR A 37 -2.16 20.32 1.31
CA TYR A 37 -1.86 20.38 2.75
C TYR A 37 -0.82 21.46 3.10
N SER A 38 0.08 21.80 2.17
CA SER A 38 1.07 22.86 2.36
C SER A 38 0.47 24.26 2.56
N CYS A 39 -0.81 24.44 2.24
CA CYS A 39 -1.52 25.70 2.46
C CYS A 39 -2.12 25.80 3.87
N PHE A 40 -2.06 24.74 4.68
CA PHE A 40 -2.64 24.73 6.01
C PHE A 40 -1.70 25.38 7.04
N PRO A 41 -2.24 25.95 8.13
CA PRO A 41 -1.42 26.44 9.24
C PRO A 41 -0.50 25.34 9.78
N GLU A 42 0.70 25.70 10.22
CA GLU A 42 1.67 24.76 10.78
C GLU A 42 1.08 23.93 11.93
N THR A 43 0.32 24.57 12.82
CA THR A 43 -0.39 23.89 13.92
C THR A 43 -1.43 22.87 13.44
N THR A 44 -1.99 23.08 12.24
CA THR A 44 -2.90 22.15 11.59
C THR A 44 -2.13 20.98 10.99
N ILE A 45 -0.99 21.24 10.34
CA ILE A 45 -0.13 20.19 9.78
C ILE A 45 0.37 19.26 10.90
N VAL A 46 0.91 19.83 11.99
CA VAL A 46 1.35 19.05 13.16
C VAL A 46 0.19 18.24 13.75
N ALA A 47 -1.00 18.84 13.85
CA ALA A 47 -2.17 18.12 14.33
C ALA A 47 -2.61 17.00 13.38
N LEU A 48 -2.48 17.19 12.06
CA LEU A 48 -2.76 16.16 11.06
C LEU A 48 -1.75 15.02 11.17
N GLU A 49 -0.45 15.31 11.26
CA GLU A 49 0.60 14.30 11.43
C GLU A 49 0.42 13.47 12.70
N LEU A 50 0.00 14.10 13.82
CA LEU A 50 -0.25 13.41 15.09
C LEU A 50 -1.49 12.49 15.04
N HIS A 51 -2.46 12.79 14.17
CA HIS A 51 -3.74 12.07 14.08
C HIS A 51 -3.85 11.25 12.78
N GLU A 52 -2.85 11.31 11.91
CA GLU A 52 -2.77 10.48 10.73
C GLU A 52 -2.54 9.05 11.22
N SER A 53 -3.60 8.25 11.14
CA SER A 53 -3.45 6.80 11.21
C SER A 53 -2.47 6.43 10.11
N SER A 54 -1.27 5.94 10.50
CA SER A 54 -0.21 5.50 9.59
C SER A 54 -0.87 4.86 8.38
N SER A 55 -0.81 5.54 7.23
CA SER A 55 -1.38 5.00 6.02
C SER A 55 -0.66 3.67 5.80
N GLU A 56 -1.39 2.58 6.01
CA GLU A 56 -0.93 1.27 5.63
C GLU A 56 -0.90 1.28 4.10
N TYR A 57 0.18 1.81 3.53
CA TYR A 57 0.83 1.18 2.39
C TYR A 57 1.35 -0.19 2.84
N GLN A 58 0.49 -1.01 3.47
CA GLN A 58 0.67 -2.43 3.52
C GLN A 58 0.49 -2.86 2.06
N VAL A 59 1.60 -2.89 1.32
CA VAL A 59 1.79 -3.98 0.38
C VAL A 59 1.49 -5.20 1.23
N GLN A 60 0.31 -5.79 1.05
CA GLN A 60 -0.09 -7.00 1.75
C GLN A 60 1.13 -7.90 1.66
N LYS A 61 1.75 -8.17 2.81
CA LYS A 61 2.96 -8.98 2.88
C LYS A 61 2.48 -10.39 2.59
N GLN A 62 2.25 -10.67 1.31
CA GLN A 62 1.68 -11.91 0.85
C GLN A 62 2.64 -12.97 1.34
N ASP A 63 2.09 -13.90 2.12
CA ASP A 63 2.85 -15.00 2.65
C ASP A 63 3.58 -15.69 1.48
N PRO A 64 4.91 -15.88 1.55
CA PRO A 64 5.68 -16.41 0.43
C PRO A 64 5.16 -17.75 -0.10
N LEU A 65 4.59 -18.60 0.78
CA LEU A 65 3.98 -19.86 0.38
C LEU A 65 2.71 -19.60 -0.46
N SER A 66 1.91 -18.61 -0.10
CA SER A 66 0.73 -18.18 -0.86
C SER A 66 1.08 -17.72 -2.28
N ILE A 67 2.17 -16.97 -2.43
CA ILE A 67 2.70 -16.56 -3.76
C ILE A 67 3.12 -17.79 -4.56
N TRP A 68 3.86 -18.70 -3.93
CA TRP A 68 4.35 -19.92 -4.58
C TRP A 68 3.21 -20.84 -5.03
N VAL A 69 2.20 -21.06 -4.18
CA VAL A 69 1.00 -21.85 -4.50
C VAL A 69 0.26 -21.23 -5.69
N GLY A 70 0.07 -19.89 -5.66
CA GLY A 70 -0.58 -19.17 -6.75
C GLY A 70 0.18 -19.30 -8.09
N ALA A 71 1.51 -19.20 -8.06
CA ALA A 71 2.35 -19.39 -9.24
C ALA A 71 2.31 -20.85 -9.73
N PHE A 72 2.38 -21.82 -8.83
CA PHE A 72 2.37 -23.24 -9.16
C PHE A 72 1.05 -23.68 -9.83
N HIS A 73 -0.09 -23.12 -9.41
CA HIS A 73 -1.38 -23.42 -10.02
C HIS A 73 -1.54 -22.89 -11.45
N GLN A 74 -0.77 -21.87 -11.85
CA GLN A 74 -0.79 -21.30 -13.20
C GLN A 74 0.03 -22.12 -14.22
N LEU A 75 0.87 -23.05 -13.74
CA LEU A 75 1.66 -23.92 -14.59
C LEU A 75 0.81 -24.99 -15.27
N SER A 76 1.21 -25.40 -16.48
CA SER A 76 0.71 -26.61 -17.12
C SER A 76 1.11 -27.87 -16.34
N GLU A 77 0.43 -28.99 -16.58
CA GLU A 77 0.75 -30.25 -15.90
C GLU A 77 2.19 -30.71 -16.18
N SER A 78 2.70 -30.54 -17.39
CA SER A 78 4.10 -30.85 -17.72
C SER A 78 5.10 -29.98 -16.94
N GLU A 79 4.80 -28.70 -16.77
CA GLU A 79 5.65 -27.77 -16.01
C GLU A 79 5.61 -28.09 -14.51
N LYS A 80 4.44 -28.40 -13.95
CA LYS A 80 4.30 -28.85 -12.56
C LYS A 80 5.14 -30.11 -12.29
N GLN A 81 5.07 -31.10 -13.17
CA GLN A 81 5.85 -32.33 -13.03
C GLN A 81 7.36 -32.06 -13.08
N ALA A 82 7.81 -31.19 -13.98
CA ALA A 82 9.22 -30.81 -14.07
C ALA A 82 9.71 -30.10 -12.79
N VAL A 83 8.93 -29.15 -12.27
CA VAL A 83 9.25 -28.41 -11.03
C VAL A 83 9.30 -29.35 -9.82
N ILE A 84 8.31 -30.24 -9.68
CA ILE A 84 8.29 -31.24 -8.59
C ILE A 84 9.52 -32.15 -8.69
N ALA A 85 9.81 -32.68 -9.87
CA ALA A 85 10.95 -33.58 -10.07
C ALA A 85 12.29 -32.90 -9.72
N MET A 86 12.45 -31.62 -10.07
CA MET A 86 13.63 -30.84 -9.73
C MET A 86 13.77 -30.66 -8.22
N ILE A 87 12.71 -30.21 -7.54
CA ILE A 87 12.71 -29.99 -6.07
C ILE A 87 13.01 -31.29 -5.33
N LEU A 88 12.39 -32.40 -5.73
CA LEU A 88 12.63 -33.71 -5.12
C LEU A 88 14.07 -34.18 -5.35
N ARG A 89 14.62 -34.00 -6.55
CA ARG A 89 15.99 -34.40 -6.86
C ARG A 89 17.01 -33.64 -6.02
N ASP A 90 16.85 -32.32 -5.91
CA ASP A 90 17.74 -31.49 -5.10
C ASP A 90 17.58 -31.78 -3.60
N GLY A 91 16.35 -32.01 -3.15
CA GLY A 91 16.07 -32.42 -1.76
C GLY A 91 16.72 -33.76 -1.41
N ILE A 92 16.57 -34.77 -2.27
CA ILE A 92 17.21 -36.10 -2.10
C ILE A 92 18.73 -35.95 -2.12
N ARG A 93 19.30 -35.16 -3.04
CA ARG A 93 20.74 -34.91 -3.09
C ARG A 93 21.24 -34.33 -1.76
N SER A 94 20.60 -33.27 -1.26
CA SER A 94 20.98 -32.65 0.02
C SER A 94 20.87 -33.63 1.19
N PHE A 95 19.89 -34.55 1.14
CA PHE A 95 19.76 -35.61 2.14
C PHE A 95 20.91 -36.63 2.06
N LEU A 96 21.30 -37.04 0.85
CA LEU A 96 22.42 -37.96 0.63
C LEU A 96 23.77 -37.38 1.09
N GLU A 97 24.01 -36.09 0.82
CA GLU A 97 25.19 -35.36 1.31
C GLU A 97 25.26 -35.36 2.84
N LYS A 98 24.12 -35.13 3.51
CA LYS A 98 24.03 -35.14 4.98
C LYS A 98 24.23 -36.53 5.58
N LEU A 99 23.90 -37.59 4.84
CA LEU A 99 24.11 -38.97 5.26
C LEU A 99 25.53 -39.48 4.99
N SER A 100 26.43 -38.67 4.44
CA SER A 100 27.80 -39.08 4.04
C SER A 100 27.85 -40.29 3.10
N VAL A 101 26.78 -40.49 2.31
CA VAL A 101 26.71 -41.57 1.31
C VAL A 101 27.30 -41.12 -0.03
N ILE A 102 27.53 -39.81 -0.21
CA ILE A 102 28.27 -39.17 -1.29
C ILE A 102 28.99 -37.95 -0.70
#